data_AF-A0A811RMP4-F1
#
_entry.id   AF-A0A811RMP4-F1
#
_cell.length_a   1.000
_cell.length_b   1.000
_cell.length_c   1.000
_cell.angle_alpha   90.00
_cell.angle_beta   90.00
_cell.angle_gamma   90.00
#
_symmetry.space_group_name_H-M   'P 1'
#
loop_
_entity.id
_entity.type
_entity.pdbx_description
1 polymer ?
#
loop_
_entity_poly.entity_id
_entity_poly.type
_entity_poly.pdbx_seq_one_letter_code
_entity_poly.pdbx_strand_id
1 'polypeptide(L)' 'MVKVPTVSVHLAGGAEVALPPENYLIPVDTRGTFCLALAGTEGGVSIVGNIQQQGFSVVFDGDKQRVALVPKSC' A
#
# COMPACT_ATOMS: atom_id res chain seq x y z
N MET A 1 8.04 -20.48 2.14
CA MET A 1 7.43 -19.16 2.34
C MET A 1 8.55 -18.14 2.47
N VAL A 2 8.64 -17.18 1.55
CA VAL A 2 9.64 -16.11 1.61
C VAL A 2 9.24 -15.20 2.77
N LYS A 3 10.15 -14.98 3.73
CA LYS A 3 9.95 -14.03 4.81
C LYS A 3 10.40 -12.66 4.32
N VAL A 4 9.51 -11.68 4.42
CA VAL A 4 9.77 -10.30 4.00
C VAL A 4 9.50 -9.36 5.17
N PRO A 5 10.16 -8.19 5.24
CA PRO A 5 9.90 -7.21 6.29
C PRO A 5 8.48 -6.70 6.24
N THR A 6 7.90 -6.38 7.39
CA THR A 6 6.64 -5.64 7.47
C THR A 6 6.86 -4.22 6.95
N VAL A 7 5.94 -3.74 6.11
CA VAL A 7 5.88 -2.35 5.65
C VAL A 7 4.51 -1.79 6.06
N SER A 8 4.52 -0.68 6.78
CA SER A 8 3.32 0.00 7.25
C SER A 8 3.29 1.44 6.73
N VAL A 9 2.10 1.91 6.35
CA VAL A 9 1.86 3.33 6.07
C VAL A 9 1.16 3.93 7.29
N HIS A 10 1.82 4.90 7.93
CA HIS A 10 1.23 5.67 9.03
C HIS A 10 0.50 6.89 8.47
N LEU A 11 -0.81 6.95 8.72
CA LEU A 11 -1.68 8.02 8.25
C LEU A 11 -1.97 9.02 9.37
N ALA A 12 -2.41 10.22 8.96
CA ALA A 12 -2.92 11.21 9.91
C ALA A 12 -4.08 10.61 10.75
N GLY A 13 -4.18 11.05 12.00
CA GLY A 13 -5.16 10.51 12.96
C GLY A 13 -4.73 9.21 13.66
N GLY A 14 -3.47 8.78 13.48
CA GLY A 14 -2.90 7.63 14.19
C GLY A 14 -3.25 6.27 13.57
N ALA A 15 -3.84 6.25 12.38
CA ALA A 15 -4.14 5.02 11.67
C ALA A 15 -2.84 4.41 11.09
N GLU A 16 -2.72 3.09 11.19
CA GLU A 16 -1.64 2.32 10.58
C GLU A 16 -2.24 1.34 9.57
N VAL A 17 -1.71 1.36 8.34
CA VAL A 17 -2.09 0.41 7.29
C VAL A 17 -0.90 -0.52 7.05
N ALA A 18 -0.98 -1.73 7.59
CA ALA A 18 -0.02 -2.78 7.30
C ALA A 18 -0.26 -3.33 5.89
N LEU A 19 0.73 -3.18 5.01
CA LEU A 19 0.64 -3.66 3.64
C LEU A 19 1.04 -5.14 3.57
N PRO A 20 0.22 -6.03 2.98
CA PRO A 20 0.68 -7.37 2.65
C PRO A 20 1.78 -7.33 1.55
N PRO A 21 2.63 -8.37 1.44
CA PRO A 21 3.77 -8.41 0.52
C PRO A 21 3.46 -8.00 -0.92
N GLU A 22 2.32 -8.45 -1.46
CA GLU A 22 1.83 -8.13 -2.79
C GLU A 22 1.59 -6.63 -3.04
N ASN A 23 1.45 -5.83 -1.98
CA ASN A 23 1.24 -4.39 -2.08
C ASN A 23 2.55 -3.56 -2.05
N TYR A 24 3.71 -4.20 -1.83
CA TYR A 24 5.01 -3.52 -1.88
C TYR A 24 6.12 -4.30 -2.60
N LEU A 25 5.84 -5.52 -3.10
CA LEU A 25 6.76 -6.33 -3.90
C LEU A 25 6.12 -6.79 -5.21
N ILE A 26 6.79 -6.52 -6.33
CA ILE A 26 6.38 -6.92 -7.68
C ILE A 26 7.27 -8.08 -8.12
N PRO A 27 6.73 -9.28 -8.40
CA PRO A 27 7.52 -10.36 -8.97
C PRO A 27 7.92 -10.01 -10.41
N VAL A 28 9.21 -10.11 -10.74
CA VAL A 28 9.71 -9.84 -12.10
C VAL A 28 10.16 -11.09 -12.84
N ASP A 29 10.26 -12.22 -12.13
CA ASP A 29 10.47 -13.54 -12.72
C ASP A 29 9.86 -14.65 -11.84
N THR A 30 9.94 -15.88 -12.32
CA THR A 30 9.49 -17.09 -11.59
C THR A 30 10.57 -17.67 -10.67
N ARG A 31 11.73 -17.01 -10.56
CA ARG A 31 12.89 -17.48 -9.79
C ARG A 31 13.00 -16.83 -8.41
N GLY A 32 12.04 -16.00 -8.05
CA GLY A 32 11.97 -15.33 -6.74
C GLY A 32 12.65 -13.96 -6.72
N THR A 33 12.82 -13.32 -7.88
CA THR A 33 13.26 -11.93 -7.95
C THR A 33 12.06 -11.00 -7.80
N PHE A 34 12.15 -10.03 -6.88
CA PHE A 34 11.11 -9.03 -6.63
C PHE A 34 11.69 -7.62 -6.71
N CYS A 35 10.91 -6.69 -7.25
CA CYS A 35 11.17 -5.26 -7.18
C CYS A 35 10.29 -4.60 -6.13
N LEU A 36 10.77 -3.55 -5.47
CA LEU A 36 9.92 -2.74 -4.61
C LEU A 36 8.87 -2.02 -5.47
N ALA A 37 7.61 -2.06 -5.04
CA ALA A 37 6.52 -1.26 -5.62
C ALA A 37 6.54 0.20 -5.12
N LEU A 38 7.74 0.74 -4.89
CA LEU A 38 8.01 2.07 -4.37
C LEU A 38 8.96 2.76 -5.35
N ALA A 39 8.55 3.91 -5.87
CA ALA A 39 9.36 4.73 -6.76
C ALA A 39 9.63 6.09 -6.13
N GLY A 40 10.81 6.65 -6.41
CA GLY A 40 11.11 8.02 -6.03
C GLY A 40 10.18 9.00 -6.75
N THR A 41 9.79 10.06 -6.07
CA THR A 41 8.96 11.12 -6.62
C THR A 41 9.67 12.47 -6.49
N GLU A 42 9.58 13.29 -7.53
CA GLU A 42 10.01 14.68 -7.48
C GLU A 42 8.93 15.54 -6.80
N GLY A 43 9.33 16.60 -6.09
CA GLY A 43 8.39 17.55 -5.49
C GLY A 43 7.81 17.16 -4.12
N GLY A 44 8.33 16.12 -3.47
CA GLY A 44 8.01 15.80 -2.06
C GLY A 44 6.62 15.21 -1.82
N VAL A 45 5.92 14.77 -2.86
CA VAL A 45 4.61 14.13 -2.77
C VAL A 45 4.76 12.62 -2.93
N SER A 46 4.23 11.83 -2.01
CA SER A 46 4.12 10.37 -2.17
C SER A 46 2.76 9.99 -2.76
N ILE A 47 2.73 9.01 -3.65
CA ILE A 47 1.51 8.54 -4.32
C ILE A 47 1.21 7.12 -3.85
N VAL A 48 0.00 6.90 -3.31
CA VAL A 48 -0.52 5.56 -3.01
C VAL A 48 -1.17 5.01 -4.27
N GLY A 49 -0.43 4.21 -5.04
CA GLY A 49 -0.85 3.69 -6.33
C GLY A 49 -1.78 2.48 -6.24
N ASN A 50 -2.20 1.97 -7.39
CA ASN A 50 -3.09 0.80 -7.49
C ASN A 50 -2.58 -0.40 -6.70
N ILE A 51 -1.27 -0.69 -6.77
CA ILE A 51 -0.66 -1.85 -6.08
C ILE A 51 -0.83 -1.73 -4.56
N GLN A 52 -0.74 -0.54 -3.98
CA GLN A 52 -0.95 -0.35 -2.54
C GLN A 52 -2.44 -0.41 -2.13
N GLN A 53 -3.37 -0.28 -3.08
CA GLN A 53 -4.82 -0.30 -2.81
C GLN A 53 -5.45 -1.68 -2.99
N GLN A 54 -4.80 -2.61 -3.71
CA GLN A 54 -5.33 -3.96 -3.95
C GLN A 54 -5.56 -4.71 -2.64
N GLY A 55 -6.72 -5.36 -2.51
CA GLY A 55 -7.12 -6.06 -1.29
C GLY A 55 -7.71 -5.16 -0.20
N PHE A 56 -7.81 -3.85 -0.46
CA PHE A 56 -8.49 -2.88 0.40
C PHE A 56 -9.70 -2.26 -0.32
N SER A 57 -10.79 -1.99 0.41
CA SER A 57 -11.74 -0.97 -0.05
C SER A 57 -11.23 0.41 0.33
N VAL A 58 -11.08 1.27 -0.67
CA VAL A 58 -10.72 2.68 -0.48
C VAL A 58 -12.00 3.51 -0.45
N VAL A 59 -12.31 4.09 0.71
CA VAL A 59 -13.53 4.86 0.94
C VAL A 59 -13.22 6.35 0.97
N PHE A 60 -13.90 7.12 0.13
CA PHE A 60 -13.86 8.57 0.11
C PHE A 60 -15.12 9.12 0.78
N ASP A 61 -14.98 9.65 1.99
CA ASP A 61 -16.08 10.21 2.78
C ASP A 61 -15.98 11.73 2.70
N GLY A 62 -16.66 12.31 1.70
CA GLY A 62 -16.67 13.74 1.43
C GLY A 62 -17.36 14.56 2.53
N ASP A 63 -18.37 14.02 3.19
CA ASP A 63 -19.08 14.73 4.25
C ASP A 63 -18.20 14.89 5.49
N LYS A 64 -17.37 13.88 5.81
CA LYS A 64 -16.44 13.92 6.95
C LYS A 64 -15.00 14.28 6.57
N GLN A 65 -14.75 14.63 5.30
CA GLN A 65 -13.44 15.03 4.79
C GLN A 65 -12.32 14.03 5.15
N ARG A 66 -12.57 12.73 4.91
CA ARG A 66 -11.61 11.67 5.25
C ARG A 66 -11.54 10.59 4.18
N VAL A 67 -10.41 9.89 4.17
CA VAL A 67 -10.18 8.68 3.38
C VAL A 67 -9.93 7.53 4.33
N ALA A 68 -10.48 6.35 4.03
CA ALA A 68 -10.22 5.12 4.77
C ALA A 68 -9.77 3.99 3.85
N LEU A 69 -8.84 3.17 4.33
CA LEU A 69 -8.44 1.90 3.70
C LEU A 69 -8.92 0.77 4.61
N VAL A 70 -9.85 -0.04 4.10
CA VAL A 70 -10.45 -1.14 4.85
C VAL A 70 -9.90 -2.46 4.28
N PRO A 71 -9.16 -3.27 5.05
CA PRO A 71 -8.56 -4.50 4.56
C PRO A 71 -9.60 -5.60 4.32
N LYS A 72 -9.38 -6.44 3.29
CA LYS A 72 -10.15 -7.66 2.99
C LYS A 72 -11.64 -7.43 2.70
N SER A 73 -11.99 -6.31 2.08
CA SER A 73 -13.38 -5.95 1.78
C SER A 73 -13.70 -5.81 0.29
N CYS A 74 -12.93 -6.48 -0.58
CA CYS A 74 -13.11 -6.49 -2.04
C CYS A 74 -13.43 -7.88 -2.58
#